data_AF-A0AAU7CPE1-F1
#
_entry.id   AF-A0AAU7CPE1-F1
#
_cell.length_a   1.000
_cell.length_b   1.000
_cell.length_c   1.000
_cell.angle_alpha   90.00
_cell.angle_beta   90.00
_cell.angle_gamma   90.00
#
_symmetry.space_group_name_H-M   'P 1'
#
loop_
_entity.id
_entity.type
_entity.pdbx_description
1 polymer ?
#
loop_
_entity_poly.entity_id
_entity_poly.type
_entity_poly.pdbx_seq_one_letter_code
_entity_poly.pdbx_strand_id
1 'polypeptide(L)'
;MGDVLLRLCVRAGQWARAGFACPPRSYDRPDVSSNFDAGQETPAPPATPPPAPDHYPDGPRSSRFLLGDGFGLRPLWEERGLSFYVSSTQFEQGVMAGGFRQAFRWGSKFDMLVHLDSGKLGLWEGGAFDLFAESRLGQSVDGFAGVFSPTNLAMFFPVPDGQITAITGLKFTQAITE
;
A
#
# COMPACT_ATOMS: atom_id res chain seq x y z
N MET A 1 -27.03 11.94 -39.11
CA MET A 1 -25.92 12.20 -40.05
C MET A 1 -25.73 13.70 -40.10
N GLY A 2 -24.72 14.21 -39.40
CA GLY A 2 -24.42 15.64 -39.29
C GLY A 2 -22.93 15.84 -39.51
N ASP A 3 -22.59 16.70 -40.48
CA ASP A 3 -21.27 16.91 -41.05
C ASP A 3 -20.26 17.47 -40.05
N VAL A 4 -19.12 16.78 -39.92
CA VAL A 4 -17.93 17.24 -39.21
C VAL A 4 -16.94 17.78 -40.24
N LEU A 5 -16.85 19.11 -40.34
CA LEU A 5 -15.89 19.78 -41.22
C LEU A 5 -14.55 19.96 -40.46
N LEU A 6 -13.69 18.94 -40.53
CA LEU A 6 -12.28 19.06 -40.11
C LEU A 6 -11.50 19.83 -41.19
N ARG A 7 -11.08 21.07 -40.90
CA ARG A 7 -10.07 21.76 -41.72
C ARG A 7 -8.69 21.64 -41.06
N LEU A 8 -7.95 20.63 -41.50
CA LEU A 8 -6.50 20.55 -41.34
C LEU A 8 -5.87 21.61 -42.26
N CYS A 9 -5.05 22.51 -41.72
CA CYS A 9 -4.19 23.37 -42.54
C CYS A 9 -2.73 23.05 -42.22
N VAL A 10 -2.09 22.29 -43.12
CA VAL A 10 -0.66 21.97 -43.11
C VAL A 10 -0.01 22.71 -44.27
N ARG A 11 0.99 23.55 -43.96
CA ARG A 11 2.25 23.86 -44.70
C ARG A 11 2.71 25.27 -44.30
N ALA A 12 3.88 25.43 -43.69
CA ALA A 12 5.22 25.34 -44.30
C ALA A 12 5.45 26.40 -45.38
N GLY A 13 6.12 27.49 -44.97
CA GLY A 13 7.06 28.31 -45.74
C GLY A 13 6.62 28.94 -47.07
N GLN A 14 6.29 30.23 -47.06
CA GLN A 14 6.83 31.20 -48.03
C GLN A 14 6.47 32.64 -47.65
N TRP A 15 7.47 33.52 -47.77
CA TRP A 15 7.41 34.94 -47.47
C TRP A 15 6.85 35.72 -48.67
N ALA A 16 5.84 36.56 -48.44
CA ALA A 16 5.52 37.68 -49.33
C ALA A 16 4.99 38.85 -48.49
N ARG A 17 5.67 39.99 -48.64
CA ARG A 17 5.41 41.28 -47.99
C ARG A 17 4.21 41.96 -48.65
N ALA A 18 3.20 42.32 -47.86
CA ALA A 18 2.37 43.49 -48.13
C ALA A 18 1.73 43.93 -46.80
N GLY A 19 2.05 45.15 -46.38
CA GLY A 19 1.75 45.67 -45.06
C GLY A 19 0.26 45.88 -44.82
N PHE A 20 -0.25 45.21 -43.79
CA PHE A 20 -1.34 45.72 -42.96
C PHE A 20 -0.77 45.90 -41.55
N ALA A 21 -0.60 47.14 -41.14
CA ALA A 21 -0.22 47.47 -39.77
C ALA A 21 -1.41 47.15 -38.85
N CYS A 22 -1.32 46.06 -38.11
CA CYS A 22 -2.22 45.76 -36.99
C CYS A 22 -1.86 46.73 -35.86
N PRO A 23 -2.80 47.50 -35.29
CA PRO A 23 -2.48 48.36 -34.15
C PRO A 23 -1.98 47.49 -32.99
N PRO A 24 -1.03 47.96 -32.16
CA PRO A 24 -0.59 47.19 -31.01
C PRO A 24 -1.78 47.03 -30.06
N ARG A 25 -2.36 45.83 -30.01
CA ARG A 25 -3.16 45.44 -28.86
C ARG A 25 -2.22 45.46 -27.66
N SER A 26 -2.38 46.46 -26.80
CA SER A 26 -1.95 46.38 -25.42
C SER A 26 -2.68 45.19 -24.81
N TYR A 27 -2.02 44.02 -24.83
CA TYR A 27 -2.46 42.88 -24.06
C TYR A 27 -1.96 43.16 -22.65
N ASP A 28 -2.79 43.80 -21.83
CA ASP A 28 -2.64 43.74 -20.39
C ASP A 28 -2.65 42.26 -20.03
N ARG A 29 -1.46 41.70 -19.76
CA ARG A 29 -1.38 40.40 -19.12
C ARG A 29 -2.00 40.61 -17.74
N PRO A 30 -3.08 39.90 -17.37
CA PRO A 30 -3.45 39.87 -15.97
C PRO A 30 -2.21 39.38 -15.20
N ASP A 31 -1.80 40.17 -14.21
CA ASP A 31 -0.80 39.76 -13.24
C ASP A 31 -1.28 38.44 -12.64
N VAL A 32 -0.65 37.33 -13.03
CA VAL A 32 -0.83 36.06 -12.36
C VAL A 32 -0.02 36.20 -11.08
N SER A 33 -0.64 36.79 -10.06
CA SER A 33 -0.15 36.68 -8.70
C SER A 33 0.02 35.19 -8.42
N SER A 34 1.26 34.74 -8.26
CA SER A 34 1.52 33.37 -7.85
C SER A 34 0.80 33.15 -6.53
N ASN A 35 -0.18 32.24 -6.50
CA ASN A 35 -0.83 31.77 -5.26
C ASN A 35 0.13 30.90 -4.42
N PHE A 36 1.43 31.22 -4.44
CA PHE A 36 2.46 30.53 -3.69
C PHE A 36 2.42 31.08 -2.26
N ASP A 37 1.63 30.44 -1.41
CA ASP A 37 1.69 30.66 0.03
C ASP A 37 2.86 29.85 0.59
N ALA A 38 3.98 30.53 0.88
CA ALA A 38 5.16 29.91 1.48
C ALA A 38 4.88 29.31 2.89
N GLY A 39 3.73 29.62 3.50
CA GLY A 39 3.27 29.01 4.73
C GLY A 39 2.62 27.63 4.57
N GLN A 40 2.31 27.20 3.34
CA GLN A 40 1.65 25.90 3.08
C GLN A 40 2.61 24.71 2.93
N GLU A 41 3.93 24.92 2.85
CA GLU A 41 4.87 23.83 2.50
C GLU A 41 5.31 22.94 3.67
N THR A 42 4.95 23.25 4.91
CA THR A 42 5.27 22.35 6.03
C THR A 42 4.00 21.92 6.75
N PRO A 43 3.35 20.81 6.30
CA PRO A 43 2.44 20.09 7.17
C PRO A 43 3.17 19.80 8.47
N ALA A 44 2.58 20.21 9.61
CA ALA A 44 3.07 19.77 10.91
C ALA A 44 3.22 18.23 10.85
N PRO A 45 4.30 17.67 11.42
CA PRO A 45 4.46 16.22 11.45
C PRO A 45 3.16 15.61 12.00
N PRO A 46 2.57 14.61 11.33
CA PRO A 46 1.32 14.03 11.79
C PRO A 46 1.51 13.59 13.22
N ALA A 47 0.84 14.28 14.15
CA ALA A 47 0.80 13.88 15.54
C ALA A 47 0.08 12.55 15.57
N THR A 48 0.84 11.45 15.57
CA THR A 48 0.26 10.12 15.76
C THR A 48 -0.23 10.12 17.19
N PRO A 49 -1.56 10.13 17.44
CA PRO A 49 -2.05 10.05 18.80
C PRO A 49 -1.48 8.78 19.45
N PRO A 50 -1.14 8.82 20.74
CA PRO A 50 -0.67 7.63 21.44
C PRO A 50 -1.64 6.47 21.18
N PRO A 51 -1.13 5.23 21.00
CA PRO A 51 -1.97 4.07 20.75
C PRO A 51 -3.08 4.04 21.79
N ALA A 52 -4.33 3.90 21.34
CA ALA A 52 -5.46 3.73 22.25
C ALA A 52 -5.16 2.55 23.20
N PRO A 53 -5.63 2.61 24.47
CA PRO A 53 -5.47 1.49 25.40
C PRO A 53 -5.95 0.21 24.74
N ASP A 54 -5.13 -0.85 24.76
CA ASP A 54 -5.47 -2.09 24.09
C ASP A 54 -6.78 -2.64 24.67
N HIS A 55 -7.78 -2.84 23.80
CA HIS A 55 -9.10 -3.33 24.18
C HIS A 55 -9.07 -4.79 24.66
N TYR A 56 -7.93 -5.47 24.48
CA TYR A 56 -7.72 -6.82 24.97
C TYR A 56 -6.63 -6.82 26.05
N PRO A 57 -7.00 -6.74 27.35
CA PRO A 57 -6.03 -6.73 28.43
C PRO A 57 -5.29 -8.07 28.47
N ASP A 58 -3.97 -8.04 28.44
CA ASP A 58 -3.13 -9.24 28.54
C ASP A 58 -3.45 -10.02 29.81
N GLY A 59 -4.07 -11.19 29.64
CA GLY A 59 -4.43 -12.08 30.72
C GLY A 59 -4.45 -13.53 30.26
N PRO A 60 -4.36 -14.51 31.19
CA PRO A 60 -4.33 -15.93 30.85
C PRO A 60 -5.61 -16.44 30.17
N ARG A 61 -6.71 -15.68 30.26
CA ARG A 61 -7.99 -15.95 29.59
C ARG A 61 -8.32 -14.96 28.46
N SER A 62 -7.48 -13.96 28.27
CA SER A 62 -7.64 -12.90 27.29
C SER A 62 -6.26 -12.47 26.82
N SER A 63 -5.65 -13.20 25.88
CA SER A 63 -4.54 -12.65 25.10
C SER A 63 -4.97 -12.48 23.65
N ARG A 64 -4.56 -11.36 23.04
CA ARG A 64 -4.71 -11.12 21.60
C ARG A 64 -3.97 -12.16 20.77
N PHE A 65 -2.98 -12.82 21.38
CA PHE A 65 -2.11 -13.77 20.73
C PHE A 65 -2.50 -15.20 21.11
N LEU A 66 -2.57 -16.06 20.09
CA LEU A 66 -2.93 -17.47 20.25
C LEU A 66 -1.98 -18.23 21.19
N LEU A 67 -0.71 -17.83 21.21
CA LEU A 67 0.33 -18.42 22.08
C LEU A 67 0.57 -17.62 23.37
N GLY A 68 -0.28 -16.65 23.70
CA GLY A 68 -0.04 -15.77 24.85
C GLY A 68 1.32 -15.09 24.73
N ASP A 69 2.16 -15.20 25.74
CA ASP A 69 3.54 -14.67 25.81
C ASP A 69 4.61 -15.55 25.12
N GLY A 70 4.20 -16.65 24.47
CA GLY A 70 5.11 -17.58 23.82
C GLY A 70 6.07 -18.25 24.81
N PHE A 71 5.56 -18.70 25.97
CA PHE A 71 6.36 -19.30 27.06
C PHE A 71 7.37 -18.31 27.67
N GLY A 72 7.00 -17.03 27.73
CA GLY A 72 7.87 -15.94 28.23
C GLY A 72 8.97 -15.49 27.26
N LEU A 73 9.05 -16.06 26.05
CA LEU A 73 10.06 -15.68 25.06
C LEU A 73 9.76 -14.35 24.38
N ARG A 74 8.47 -14.03 24.15
CA ARG A 74 8.09 -12.78 23.49
C ARG A 74 8.55 -11.53 24.25
N PRO A 75 8.24 -11.35 25.55
CA PRO A 75 8.69 -10.17 26.27
C PRO A 75 10.22 -10.05 26.29
N LEU A 76 10.95 -11.16 26.41
CA LEU A 76 12.41 -11.17 26.36
C LEU A 76 12.95 -10.64 25.02
N TRP A 77 12.35 -11.03 23.90
CA TRP A 77 12.76 -10.55 22.58
C TRP A 77 12.35 -9.09 22.36
N GLU A 78 11.16 -8.69 22.80
CA GLU A 78 10.66 -7.32 22.68
C GLU A 78 11.51 -6.34 23.51
N GLU A 79 11.94 -6.72 24.71
CA GLU A 79 12.90 -5.98 25.54
C GLU A 79 14.25 -5.80 24.83
N ARG A 80 14.70 -6.81 24.08
CA ARG A 80 15.93 -6.78 23.28
C ARG A 80 15.75 -6.11 21.91
N GLY A 81 14.56 -5.62 21.58
CA GLY A 81 14.29 -4.94 20.31
C GLY A 81 13.93 -5.85 19.14
N LEU A 82 13.50 -7.08 19.39
CA LEU A 82 12.95 -7.98 18.38
C LEU A 82 11.46 -8.22 18.66
N SER A 83 10.60 -7.83 17.73
CA SER A 83 9.18 -8.18 17.77
C SER A 83 8.85 -9.10 16.61
N PHE A 84 8.19 -10.21 16.91
CA PHE A 84 7.79 -11.21 15.92
C PHE A 84 6.30 -11.53 16.06
N TYR A 85 5.56 -11.35 14.98
CA TYR A 85 4.13 -11.64 14.92
C TYR A 85 3.81 -12.54 13.74
N VAL A 86 2.93 -13.51 13.99
CA VAL A 86 2.39 -14.40 12.96
C VAL A 86 0.89 -14.43 13.09
N SER A 87 0.18 -14.14 12.00
CA SER A 87 -1.26 -14.35 11.88
C SER A 87 -1.56 -15.41 10.84
N SER A 88 -2.57 -16.24 11.11
CA SER A 88 -3.11 -17.18 10.14
C SER A 88 -4.57 -16.84 9.88
N THR A 89 -4.93 -16.72 8.60
CA THR A 89 -6.29 -16.52 8.14
C THR A 89 -6.67 -17.68 7.22
N GLN A 90 -7.74 -18.40 7.57
CA GLN A 90 -8.25 -19.53 6.80
C GLN A 90 -9.52 -19.12 6.03
N PHE A 91 -9.63 -19.61 4.80
CA PHE A 91 -10.71 -19.30 3.88
C PHE A 91 -11.36 -20.59 3.39
N GLU A 92 -12.63 -20.76 3.72
CA GLU A 92 -13.49 -21.76 3.11
C GLU A 92 -14.48 -21.05 2.20
N GLN A 93 -14.37 -21.29 0.90
CA GLN A 93 -15.14 -20.56 -0.10
C GLN A 93 -15.77 -21.52 -1.10
N GLY A 94 -16.98 -21.20 -1.54
CA GLY A 94 -17.72 -22.01 -2.50
C GLY A 94 -18.62 -21.17 -3.38
N VAL A 95 -18.72 -21.57 -4.66
CA VAL A 95 -19.70 -21.01 -5.59
C VAL A 95 -20.99 -21.81 -5.46
N MET A 96 -22.01 -21.21 -4.82
CA MET A 96 -23.30 -21.88 -4.55
C MET A 96 -24.19 -21.93 -5.79
N ALA A 97 -24.18 -20.88 -6.62
CA ALA A 97 -24.96 -20.77 -7.84
C ALA A 97 -24.26 -19.85 -8.86
N GLY A 98 -24.57 -20.03 -10.15
CA GLY A 98 -23.91 -19.30 -11.23
C GLY A 98 -22.42 -19.67 -11.39
N GLY A 99 -21.64 -18.72 -11.90
CA GLY A 99 -20.20 -18.89 -12.18
C GLY A 99 -19.90 -19.86 -13.32
N PHE A 100 -18.61 -20.10 -13.55
CA PHE A 100 -18.16 -21.12 -14.50
C PHE A 100 -18.26 -22.53 -13.93
N ARG A 101 -18.14 -22.68 -12.61
CA ARG A 101 -18.20 -23.98 -11.92
C ARG A 101 -18.67 -23.83 -10.48
N GLN A 102 -19.53 -24.74 -10.03
CA GLN A 102 -19.92 -24.86 -8.62
C GLN A 102 -18.97 -25.82 -7.90
N ALA A 103 -18.12 -25.29 -7.04
CA ALA A 103 -17.16 -26.06 -6.27
C ALA A 103 -16.76 -25.31 -5.00
N PHE A 104 -16.32 -26.07 -4.00
CA PHE A 104 -15.69 -25.56 -2.79
C PHE A 104 -14.18 -25.62 -2.89
N ARG A 105 -13.52 -24.63 -2.30
CA ARG A 105 -12.08 -24.54 -2.15
C ARG A 105 -11.73 -24.06 -0.75
N TRP A 106 -10.61 -24.56 -0.28
CA TRP A 106 -10.00 -24.16 0.97
C TRP A 106 -8.65 -23.52 0.67
N GLY A 107 -8.37 -22.43 1.36
CA GLY A 107 -7.12 -21.69 1.28
C GLY A 107 -6.73 -21.14 2.65
N SER A 108 -5.44 -20.92 2.85
CA SER A 108 -4.92 -20.30 4.05
C SER A 108 -3.86 -19.27 3.68
N LYS A 109 -3.79 -18.21 4.47
CA LYS A 109 -2.76 -17.19 4.41
C LYS A 109 -2.08 -17.07 5.77
N PHE A 110 -0.76 -16.98 5.75
CA PHE A 110 0.05 -16.66 6.91
C PHE A 110 0.77 -15.35 6.65
N ASP A 111 0.60 -14.39 7.53
CA ASP A 111 1.34 -13.13 7.50
C ASP A 111 2.33 -13.14 8.67
N MET A 112 3.61 -12.90 8.36
CA MET A 112 4.73 -12.90 9.28
C MET A 112 5.35 -11.51 9.28
N LEU A 113 5.33 -10.85 10.43
CA LEU A 113 5.88 -9.51 10.65
C LEU A 113 7.06 -9.64 11.61
N VAL A 114 8.22 -9.14 11.19
CA VAL A 114 9.41 -9.02 12.04
C VAL A 114 9.80 -7.56 12.12
N HIS A 115 9.97 -7.06 13.34
CA HIS A 115 10.51 -5.73 13.61
C HIS A 115 11.79 -5.88 14.43
N LEU A 116 12.84 -5.17 14.01
CA LEU A 116 14.13 -5.10 14.68
C LEU A 116 14.49 -3.64 14.97
N ASP A 117 14.74 -3.34 16.23
CA ASP A 117 15.24 -2.06 16.73
C ASP A 117 16.75 -2.18 16.98
N SER A 118 17.55 -1.54 16.12
CA SER A 118 19.01 -1.62 16.19
C SER A 118 19.59 -0.96 17.46
N GLY A 119 18.89 0.02 18.05
CA GLY A 119 19.32 0.69 19.27
C GLY A 119 19.16 -0.24 20.48
N LYS A 120 18.00 -0.89 20.59
CA LYS A 120 17.77 -1.91 21.63
C LYS A 120 18.63 -3.16 21.48
N LEU A 121 19.00 -3.50 20.24
CA LEU A 121 19.94 -4.58 19.94
C LEU A 121 21.41 -4.19 20.19
N GLY A 122 21.69 -2.92 20.49
CA GLY A 122 23.03 -2.40 20.76
C GLY A 122 23.94 -2.32 19.52
N LEU A 123 23.36 -2.27 18.32
CA LEU A 123 24.11 -2.19 17.07
C LEU A 123 24.48 -0.74 16.71
N TRP A 124 23.48 0.13 16.57
CA TRP A 124 23.64 1.57 16.38
C TRP A 124 22.33 2.29 16.72
N GLU A 125 22.40 3.60 16.96
CA GLU A 125 21.20 4.37 17.31
C GLU A 125 20.37 4.75 16.08
N GLY A 126 19.05 4.72 16.24
CA GLY A 126 18.11 5.23 15.25
C GLY A 126 17.84 4.33 14.04
N GLY A 127 18.39 3.11 13.98
CA GLY A 127 18.07 2.15 12.91
C GLY A 127 16.91 1.23 13.27
N ALA A 128 16.02 0.99 12.31
CA ALA A 128 14.94 0.01 12.41
C ALA A 128 14.82 -0.81 11.13
N PHE A 129 14.50 -2.09 11.26
CA PHE A 129 14.27 -2.99 10.14
C PHE A 129 12.92 -3.69 10.30
N ASP A 130 12.09 -3.55 9.28
CA ASP A 130 10.78 -4.19 9.18
C ASP A 130 10.79 -5.19 8.02
N LEU A 131 10.47 -6.44 8.33
CA LEU A 131 10.27 -7.51 7.36
C LEU A 131 8.81 -7.94 7.39
N PHE A 132 8.20 -7.95 6.21
CA PHE A 132 6.88 -8.51 5.99
C PHE A 132 6.99 -9.68 5.03
N ALA A 133 6.65 -10.87 5.50
CA ALA A 133 6.64 -12.09 4.73
C ALA A 133 5.23 -12.69 4.74
N GLU A 134 4.77 -13.10 3.57
CA GLU A 134 3.45 -13.68 3.37
C GLU A 134 3.61 -15.09 2.81
N SER A 135 2.86 -16.04 3.36
CA SER A 135 2.76 -17.40 2.85
C SER A 135 1.32 -17.72 2.49
N ARG A 136 1.11 -18.29 1.31
CA ARG A 136 -0.20 -18.73 0.84
C ARG A 136 -0.19 -20.24 0.64
N LEU A 137 -1.24 -20.91 1.11
CA LEU A 137 -1.46 -22.35 0.94
C LEU A 137 -2.88 -22.61 0.40
N GLY A 138 -3.04 -23.71 -0.32
CA GLY A 138 -4.35 -24.09 -0.87
C GLY A 138 -4.74 -23.30 -2.11
N GLN A 139 -6.05 -23.14 -2.32
CA GLN A 139 -6.65 -22.66 -3.57
C GLN A 139 -7.80 -21.69 -3.25
N SER A 140 -8.10 -20.77 -4.17
CA SER A 140 -9.28 -19.90 -4.07
C SER A 140 -10.34 -20.30 -5.11
N VAL A 141 -11.55 -19.74 -5.00
CA VAL A 141 -12.65 -19.97 -5.96
C VAL A 141 -12.65 -18.98 -7.12
N ASP A 142 -11.66 -18.09 -7.22
CA ASP A 142 -11.64 -16.98 -8.17
C ASP A 142 -11.75 -17.47 -9.63
N GLY A 143 -11.08 -18.57 -9.98
CA GLY A 143 -11.19 -19.20 -11.30
C GLY A 143 -12.55 -19.84 -11.60
N PHE A 144 -13.40 -20.05 -10.60
CA PHE A 144 -14.73 -20.66 -10.75
C PHE A 144 -15.87 -19.64 -10.69
N ALA A 145 -15.69 -18.54 -9.95
CA ALA A 145 -16.73 -17.55 -9.74
C ALA A 145 -17.07 -16.76 -11.02
N GLY A 146 -16.16 -16.66 -11.98
CA GLY A 146 -16.40 -15.99 -13.26
C GLY A 146 -16.65 -14.49 -13.15
N VAL A 147 -16.07 -13.87 -12.13
CA VAL A 147 -16.19 -12.44 -11.81
C VAL A 147 -14.91 -11.68 -12.16
N PHE A 148 -15.05 -10.39 -12.44
CA PHE A 148 -13.91 -9.54 -12.78
C PHE A 148 -13.05 -9.15 -11.57
N SER A 149 -13.68 -8.97 -10.41
CA SER A 149 -12.98 -8.75 -9.13
C SER A 149 -12.68 -10.09 -8.46
N PRO A 150 -11.49 -10.28 -7.83
CA PRO A 150 -11.26 -11.45 -7.00
C PRO A 150 -12.31 -11.51 -5.90
N THR A 151 -12.86 -12.71 -5.69
CA THR A 151 -13.75 -13.03 -4.57
C THR A 151 -12.97 -13.12 -3.25
N ASN A 152 -11.66 -13.36 -3.33
CA ASN A 152 -10.75 -13.36 -2.20
C ASN A 152 -9.48 -12.58 -2.50
N LEU A 153 -9.49 -11.29 -2.17
CA LEU A 153 -8.31 -10.44 -2.37
C LEU A 153 -7.10 -10.89 -1.53
N ALA A 154 -7.33 -11.43 -0.33
CA ALA A 154 -6.23 -11.88 0.54
C ALA A 154 -5.45 -13.05 -0.09
N MET A 155 -6.16 -13.95 -0.76
CA MET A 155 -5.58 -15.09 -1.47
C MET A 155 -5.02 -14.69 -2.85
N PHE A 156 -5.13 -13.43 -3.28
CA PHE A 156 -4.48 -12.96 -4.50
C PHE A 156 -2.98 -12.74 -4.31
N PHE A 157 -2.55 -12.46 -3.07
CA PHE A 157 -1.16 -12.23 -2.70
C PHE A 157 -0.55 -13.46 -2.02
N PRO A 158 0.77 -13.68 -2.13
CA PRO A 158 1.74 -12.91 -2.93
C PRO A 158 1.70 -13.21 -4.43
N VAL A 159 1.25 -14.41 -4.83
CA VAL A 159 1.03 -14.78 -6.24
C VAL A 159 -0.31 -15.54 -6.33
N PRO A 160 -1.19 -15.22 -7.29
CA PRO A 160 -2.41 -15.98 -7.51
C PRO A 160 -2.12 -17.45 -7.80
N ASP A 161 -2.93 -18.36 -7.24
CA ASP A 161 -2.88 -19.81 -7.48
C ASP A 161 -1.58 -20.55 -7.14
N GLY A 162 -0.57 -19.84 -6.62
CA GLY A 162 0.65 -20.41 -6.07
C GLY A 162 0.49 -20.86 -4.61
N GLN A 163 1.28 -21.84 -4.21
CA GLN A 163 1.58 -22.12 -2.81
C GLN A 163 3.02 -21.72 -2.55
N ILE A 164 3.21 -20.49 -2.09
CA ILE A 164 4.51 -19.89 -1.99
C ILE A 164 4.58 -19.01 -0.76
N THR A 165 5.77 -18.96 -0.16
CA THR A 165 6.16 -17.97 0.83
C THR A 165 7.03 -16.94 0.14
N ALA A 166 6.66 -15.67 0.24
CA ALA A 166 7.40 -14.56 -0.33
C ALA A 166 7.62 -13.48 0.73
N ILE A 167 8.75 -12.78 0.62
CA ILE A 167 8.96 -11.52 1.33
C ILE A 167 8.32 -10.43 0.48
N THR A 168 7.28 -9.80 1.00
CA THR A 168 6.49 -8.79 0.28
C THR A 168 6.77 -7.37 0.78
N GLY A 169 7.42 -7.23 1.93
CA GLY A 169 7.92 -5.96 2.43
C GLY A 169 9.29 -6.12 3.08
N LEU A 170 10.20 -5.25 2.70
CA LEU A 170 11.48 -5.07 3.39
C LEU A 170 11.72 -3.57 3.51
N LYS A 171 11.81 -3.08 4.74
CA LYS A 171 12.02 -1.65 4.98
C LYS A 171 13.13 -1.47 6.01
N PHE A 172 14.07 -0.61 5.67
CA PHE A 172 15.09 -0.12 6.57
C PHE A 172 14.85 1.38 6.80
N THR A 173 14.82 1.80 8.06
CA THR A 173 14.62 3.19 8.46
C THR A 173 15.82 3.61 9.30
N GLN A 174 16.40 4.77 9.01
CA GLN A 174 17.45 5.37 9.83
C GLN A 174 17.03 6.79 10.22
N ALA A 175 17.00 7.07 11.52
CA ALA A 175 16.92 8.43 12.03
C ALA A 175 18.29 9.09 11.87
N ILE A 176 18.31 10.27 11.24
CA ILE A 176 19.51 11.10 11.12
C ILE A 176 19.26 12.31 12.00
N THR A 177 20.05 12.46 13.05
CA THR A 177 20.11 13.67 13.88
C THR A 177 21.28 14.53 13.44
N GLU A 178 21.04 15.82 13.26
CA GLU A 178 22.05 16.85 12.97
C GLU A 178 22.76 17.30 14.25
#